data_AF-A0A8T8CAC6-F1
#
_entry.id   AF-A0A8T8CAC6-F1
#
_cell.length_a   1.000
_cell.length_b   1.000
_cell.length_c   1.000
_cell.angle_alpha   90.00
_cell.angle_beta   90.00
_cell.angle_gamma   90.00
#
_symmetry.space_group_name_H-M   'P 1'
#
loop_
_entity.id
_entity.type
_entity.pdbx_description
1 polymer ?
#
loop_
_entity_poly.entity_id
_entity_poly.type
_entity_poly.pdbx_seq_one_letter_code
_entity_poly.pdbx_strand_id
1 'polypeptide(L)'
;MPRITKAHKAGLDFLDLVFFNDLVVHVGMDTEERSQLQKVIQRVSQMVECRHSGREADVIKHLIYCILEVSLANTTEELSLVNPHLPRPPSLSSEQMEAVDNFWSDYQMAFMTVVTEQSTGVLANHAFEIAEVLIGEFAAYSPLVRRDLLTRCFVSEFTDASLGVYCWLIVSGVLPVTKHSPDRIRDEFSASFMTRLALLADYQMIVHAFNMMIGKDDGSAVYLRMRDHHNLSEDTVDRLLEIQRHFNEALNKKSLAGIPLICWRDLKNPLQVQEFFCEWSLRKVRFRMHTGSLGSWLSILGAGMVHRQLMGEYAHAARIQYPNELGTVNISALKVPAVFNACDNRHTITEFVQGKLSDYGFRINADTLYRSHSTMRKATLRLLASYCKMTRDLGVAVSAPYEDVCYVNAFIHSDKLS
;
A
#
# COMPACT_ATOMS: atom_id res chain seq x y z
N MET A 1 -14.88 23.64 16.95
CA MET A 1 -14.66 22.41 16.15
C MET A 1 -14.11 21.35 17.08
N PRO A 2 -14.70 20.14 17.15
CA PRO A 2 -14.11 19.07 17.97
C PRO A 2 -12.69 18.78 17.46
N ARG A 3 -11.75 18.69 18.39
CA ARG A 3 -10.33 18.46 18.12
C ARG A 3 -10.18 17.10 17.43
N ILE A 4 -9.44 17.02 16.32
CA ILE A 4 -9.13 15.75 15.65
C ILE A 4 -8.47 14.84 16.69
N THR A 5 -9.08 13.67 16.97
CA THR A 5 -8.56 12.68 17.91
C THR A 5 -7.38 11.95 17.29
N LYS A 6 -6.62 11.21 18.09
CA LYS A 6 -5.51 10.41 17.57
C LYS A 6 -6.00 9.28 16.63
N ALA A 7 -7.14 8.65 16.94
CA ALA A 7 -7.77 7.66 16.06
C ALA A 7 -8.15 8.25 14.70
N HIS A 8 -8.68 9.48 14.66
CA HIS A 8 -8.99 10.13 13.38
C HIS A 8 -7.72 10.31 12.54
N LYS A 9 -6.59 10.67 13.16
CA LYS A 9 -5.31 10.80 12.45
C LYS A 9 -4.85 9.45 11.88
N ALA A 10 -4.86 8.40 12.68
CA ALA A 10 -4.49 7.06 12.22
C ALA A 10 -5.40 6.54 11.10
N GLY A 11 -6.71 6.80 11.18
CA GLY A 11 -7.64 6.50 10.09
C GLY A 11 -7.30 7.24 8.79
N LEU A 12 -6.90 8.51 8.88
CA LEU A 12 -6.44 9.28 7.72
C LEU A 12 -5.06 8.82 7.21
N ASP A 13 -4.17 8.35 8.07
CA ASP A 13 -2.89 7.77 7.68
C ASP A 13 -3.10 6.48 6.88
N PHE A 14 -4.05 5.64 7.32
CA PHE A 14 -4.44 4.43 6.60
C PHE A 14 -5.10 4.74 5.26
N LEU A 15 -6.04 5.71 5.24
CA LEU A 15 -6.67 6.15 3.99
C LEU A 15 -5.65 6.73 3.00
N ASP A 16 -4.68 7.51 3.47
CA ASP A 16 -3.61 8.08 2.64
C ASP A 16 -2.75 6.98 1.99
N LEU A 17 -2.40 5.93 2.75
CA LEU A 17 -1.65 4.78 2.23
C LEU A 17 -2.40 4.11 1.06
N VAL A 18 -3.70 3.85 1.23
CA VAL A 18 -4.53 3.23 0.21
C VAL A 18 -4.66 4.17 -0.99
N PHE A 19 -4.97 5.44 -0.75
CA PHE A 19 -5.17 6.41 -1.83
C PHE A 19 -3.88 6.70 -2.61
N PHE A 20 -2.73 6.73 -1.95
CA PHE A 20 -1.44 6.86 -2.63
C PHE A 20 -1.21 5.70 -3.61
N ASN A 21 -1.41 4.46 -3.15
CA ASN A 21 -1.22 3.28 -4.01
C ASN A 21 -2.28 3.21 -5.14
N ASP A 22 -3.51 3.65 -4.87
CA ASP A 22 -4.57 3.80 -5.87
C ASP A 22 -4.16 4.80 -6.97
N LEU A 23 -3.52 5.91 -6.61
CA LEU A 23 -2.94 6.85 -7.58
C LEU A 23 -1.73 6.25 -8.32
N VAL A 24 -0.84 5.53 -7.64
CA VAL A 24 0.29 4.84 -8.30
C VAL A 24 -0.23 3.88 -9.35
N VAL A 25 -1.21 3.02 -9.03
CA VAL A 25 -1.73 2.00 -9.97
C VAL A 25 -2.46 2.63 -11.15
N HIS A 26 -3.36 3.58 -10.89
CA HIS A 26 -4.25 4.10 -11.95
C HIS A 26 -3.72 5.32 -12.69
N VAL A 27 -2.73 6.02 -12.14
CA VAL A 27 -2.18 7.25 -12.72
C VAL A 27 -0.67 7.14 -12.95
N GLY A 28 0.06 6.58 -11.97
CA GLY A 28 1.52 6.51 -12.01
C GLY A 28 2.07 5.44 -12.95
N MET A 29 1.51 4.24 -12.91
CA MET A 29 1.93 3.09 -13.71
C MET A 29 1.64 3.30 -15.20
N ASP A 30 2.51 2.78 -16.05
CA ASP A 30 2.23 2.70 -17.49
C ASP A 30 1.33 1.49 -17.83
N THR A 31 1.11 1.26 -19.12
CA THR A 31 0.25 0.16 -19.58
C THR A 31 0.87 -1.21 -19.32
N GLU A 32 2.20 -1.33 -19.42
CA GLU A 32 2.91 -2.60 -19.19
C GLU A 32 2.92 -2.94 -17.70
N GLU A 33 3.21 -1.98 -16.83
CA GLU A 33 3.20 -2.16 -15.38
C GLU A 33 1.79 -2.51 -14.87
N ARG A 34 0.74 -1.89 -15.41
CA ARG A 34 -0.63 -2.29 -15.11
C ARG A 34 -0.95 -3.71 -15.59
N SER A 35 -0.46 -4.09 -16.78
CA SER A 35 -0.62 -5.45 -17.32
C SER A 35 0.07 -6.49 -16.43
N GLN A 36 1.29 -6.18 -15.96
CA GLN A 36 2.04 -7.00 -15.00
C GLN A 36 1.26 -7.19 -13.70
N LEU A 37 0.77 -6.11 -13.08
CA LEU A 37 -0.02 -6.19 -11.85
C LEU A 37 -1.31 -7.02 -12.04
N GLN A 38 -2.01 -6.81 -13.16
CA GLN A 38 -3.21 -7.58 -13.50
C GLN A 38 -2.88 -9.08 -13.69
N LYS A 39 -1.74 -9.39 -14.30
CA LYS A 39 -1.28 -10.77 -14.44
C LYS A 39 -0.98 -11.41 -13.08
N VAL A 40 -0.36 -10.69 -12.14
CA VAL A 40 -0.19 -11.19 -10.76
C VAL A 40 -1.54 -11.53 -10.13
N ILE A 41 -2.51 -10.61 -10.17
CA ILE A 41 -3.84 -10.81 -9.59
C ILE A 41 -4.55 -12.01 -10.23
N GLN A 42 -4.49 -12.12 -11.56
CA GLN A 42 -5.09 -13.20 -12.32
C GLN A 42 -4.48 -14.55 -11.95
N ARG A 43 -3.15 -14.67 -11.95
CA ARG A 43 -2.45 -15.93 -11.66
C ARG A 43 -2.69 -16.39 -10.23
N VAL A 44 -2.60 -15.47 -9.27
CA VAL A 44 -2.88 -15.78 -7.85
C VAL A 44 -4.34 -16.21 -7.67
N SER A 45 -5.29 -15.49 -8.26
CA SER A 45 -6.71 -15.85 -8.15
C SER A 45 -6.99 -17.21 -8.76
N GLN A 46 -6.47 -17.49 -9.97
CA GLN A 46 -6.61 -18.79 -10.62
C GLN A 46 -6.08 -19.95 -9.75
N MET A 47 -4.92 -19.79 -9.12
CA MET A 47 -4.31 -20.87 -8.34
C MET A 47 -5.03 -21.08 -7.00
N VAL A 48 -5.49 -20.03 -6.35
CA VAL A 48 -6.20 -20.11 -5.07
C VAL A 48 -7.64 -20.62 -5.25
N GLU A 49 -8.37 -20.08 -6.21
CA GLU A 49 -9.81 -20.36 -6.41
C GLU A 49 -10.08 -21.76 -6.96
N CYS A 50 -9.05 -22.44 -7.48
CA CYS A 50 -9.13 -23.87 -7.79
C CYS A 50 -9.38 -24.76 -6.55
N ARG A 51 -9.06 -24.28 -5.35
CA ARG A 51 -9.09 -25.10 -4.10
C ARG A 51 -9.80 -24.43 -2.94
N HIS A 52 -9.84 -23.10 -2.88
CA HIS A 52 -10.39 -22.34 -1.78
C HIS A 52 -11.44 -21.34 -2.27
N SER A 53 -12.36 -20.95 -1.40
CA SER A 53 -13.40 -19.96 -1.72
C SER A 53 -13.72 -19.06 -0.54
N GLY A 54 -14.39 -17.94 -0.82
CA GLY A 54 -14.80 -16.96 0.21
C GLY A 54 -13.63 -16.43 1.03
N ARG A 55 -13.85 -16.27 2.34
CA ARG A 55 -12.88 -15.68 3.28
C ARG A 55 -11.53 -16.41 3.27
N GLU A 56 -11.53 -17.73 3.16
CA GLU A 56 -10.29 -18.52 3.15
C GLU A 56 -9.44 -18.18 1.93
N ALA A 57 -10.06 -18.08 0.75
CA ALA A 57 -9.38 -17.65 -0.46
C ALA A 57 -8.80 -16.22 -0.31
N ASP A 58 -9.56 -15.27 0.25
CA ASP A 58 -9.09 -13.91 0.46
C ASP A 58 -7.85 -13.82 1.37
N VAL A 59 -7.83 -14.65 2.43
CA VAL A 59 -6.67 -14.76 3.36
C VAL A 59 -5.48 -15.39 2.65
N ILE A 60 -5.67 -16.48 1.90
CA ILE A 60 -4.57 -17.13 1.17
C ILE A 60 -3.99 -16.20 0.09
N LYS A 61 -4.83 -15.50 -0.67
CA LYS A 61 -4.37 -14.46 -1.61
C LYS A 61 -3.53 -13.40 -0.89
N HIS A 62 -3.92 -13.01 0.32
CA HIS A 62 -3.21 -11.99 1.10
C HIS A 62 -1.82 -12.46 1.51
N LEU A 63 -1.75 -13.69 2.03
CA LEU A 63 -0.51 -14.34 2.37
C LEU A 63 0.40 -14.48 1.14
N ILE A 64 -0.13 -14.89 -0.02
CA ILE A 64 0.64 -14.98 -1.25
C ILE A 64 1.21 -13.62 -1.65
N TYR A 65 0.41 -12.55 -1.65
CA TYR A 65 0.94 -11.22 -1.99
C TYR A 65 1.99 -10.74 -0.99
N CYS A 66 1.84 -11.06 0.29
CA CYS A 66 2.85 -10.76 1.31
C CYS A 66 4.16 -11.52 1.02
N ILE A 67 4.09 -12.82 0.74
CA ILE A 67 5.26 -13.64 0.42
C ILE A 67 5.93 -13.12 -0.85
N LEU A 68 5.17 -12.88 -1.91
CA LEU A 68 5.69 -12.32 -3.16
C LEU A 68 6.33 -10.94 -2.98
N GLU A 69 5.74 -10.04 -2.18
CA GLU A 69 6.32 -8.71 -1.91
C GLU A 69 7.70 -8.82 -1.26
N VAL A 70 7.89 -9.78 -0.35
CA VAL A 70 9.18 -10.03 0.32
C VAL A 70 10.16 -10.71 -0.63
N SER A 71 9.77 -11.82 -1.25
CA SER A 71 10.63 -12.62 -2.12
C SER A 71 11.03 -11.92 -3.42
N LEU A 72 10.23 -10.97 -3.89
CA LEU A 72 10.52 -10.17 -5.09
C LEU A 72 11.26 -8.87 -4.76
N ALA A 73 11.62 -8.60 -3.51
CA ALA A 73 12.44 -7.46 -3.14
C ALA A 73 13.90 -7.68 -3.62
N ASN A 74 14.59 -6.58 -3.93
CA ASN A 74 16.00 -6.61 -4.30
C ASN A 74 16.89 -6.83 -3.07
N THR A 75 18.04 -7.46 -3.29
CA THR A 75 19.01 -7.78 -2.24
C THR A 75 19.70 -6.52 -1.73
N THR A 76 20.28 -6.57 -0.53
CA THR A 76 21.06 -5.46 0.03
C THR A 76 22.24 -5.08 -0.88
N GLU A 77 22.83 -6.07 -1.56
CA GLU A 77 23.90 -5.82 -2.53
C GLU A 77 23.39 -5.00 -3.72
N GLU A 78 22.28 -5.41 -4.34
CA GLU A 78 21.64 -4.67 -5.44
C GLU A 78 21.25 -3.26 -5.01
N LEU A 79 20.70 -3.10 -3.82
CA LEU A 79 20.33 -1.79 -3.25
C LEU A 79 21.55 -0.89 -3.02
N SER A 80 22.67 -1.45 -2.54
CA SER A 80 23.91 -0.70 -2.30
C SER A 80 24.57 -0.19 -3.58
N LEU A 81 24.36 -0.87 -4.70
CA LEU A 81 24.88 -0.45 -6.01
C LEU A 81 24.16 0.80 -6.54
N VAL A 82 22.87 0.95 -6.23
CA VAL A 82 22.05 2.08 -6.71
C VAL A 82 21.86 3.19 -5.69
N ASN A 83 22.09 2.93 -4.40
CA ASN A 83 22.02 3.93 -3.34
C ASN A 83 23.37 4.06 -2.58
N PRO A 84 24.18 5.08 -2.86
CA PRO A 84 25.47 5.31 -2.20
C PRO A 84 25.36 5.60 -0.70
N HIS A 85 24.17 5.95 -0.22
CA HIS A 85 23.90 6.26 1.18
C HIS A 85 23.49 5.03 1.99
N LEU A 86 23.28 3.88 1.35
CA LEU A 86 23.09 2.62 2.07
C LEU A 86 24.48 2.13 2.51
N PRO A 87 24.81 2.14 3.82
CA PRO A 87 26.13 1.75 4.27
C PRO A 87 26.34 0.27 3.94
N ARG A 88 27.27 -0.03 3.01
CA ARG A 88 27.72 -1.40 2.80
C ARG A 88 28.42 -1.85 4.08
N PRO A 89 28.01 -2.97 4.70
CA PRO A 89 28.75 -3.53 5.82
C PRO A 89 30.20 -3.76 5.39
N PRO A 90 31.20 -3.09 5.99
CA PRO A 90 32.56 -3.03 5.46
C PRO A 90 33.32 -4.37 5.54
N SER A 91 32.70 -5.43 6.08
CA SER A 91 33.34 -6.70 6.43
C SER A 91 32.64 -7.95 5.86
N LEU A 92 31.57 -7.82 5.08
CA LEU A 92 30.83 -8.97 4.55
C LEU A 92 31.18 -9.25 3.08
N SER A 93 31.45 -10.53 2.76
CA SER A 93 31.48 -11.01 1.37
C SER A 93 30.08 -10.98 0.74
N SER A 94 29.97 -11.00 -0.59
CA SER A 94 28.67 -11.08 -1.28
C SER A 94 27.87 -12.32 -0.85
N GLU A 95 28.53 -13.47 -0.69
CA GLU A 95 27.90 -14.68 -0.15
C GLU A 95 27.37 -14.47 1.27
N GLN A 96 28.06 -13.67 2.10
CA GLN A 96 27.63 -13.29 3.46
C GLN A 96 26.56 -12.20 3.49
N MET A 97 26.38 -11.44 2.41
CA MET A 97 25.24 -10.55 2.25
C MET A 97 23.99 -11.32 1.82
N GLU A 98 24.09 -12.19 0.81
CA GLU A 98 22.95 -12.90 0.20
C GLU A 98 22.12 -13.72 1.21
N ALA A 99 22.65 -14.74 1.86
CA ALA A 99 21.98 -15.39 2.98
C ALA A 99 21.69 -14.54 4.26
N VAL A 100 22.13 -13.27 4.38
CA VAL A 100 21.60 -12.35 5.42
C VAL A 100 20.27 -11.83 4.90
N ASP A 101 20.21 -11.45 3.63
CA ASP A 101 18.96 -11.12 2.95
C ASP A 101 17.98 -12.30 2.96
N ASN A 102 18.45 -13.53 2.70
CA ASN A 102 17.59 -14.71 2.76
C ASN A 102 17.10 -14.96 4.19
N PHE A 103 17.99 -14.88 5.20
CA PHE A 103 17.57 -15.02 6.60
C PHE A 103 16.51 -13.98 6.98
N TRP A 104 16.71 -12.71 6.60
CA TRP A 104 15.76 -11.64 6.90
C TRP A 104 14.44 -11.81 6.18
N SER A 105 14.48 -12.22 4.91
CA SER A 105 13.30 -12.51 4.12
C SER A 105 12.52 -13.68 4.73
N ASP A 106 13.20 -14.77 5.08
CA ASP A 106 12.61 -15.94 5.73
C ASP A 106 12.00 -15.57 7.08
N TYR A 107 12.71 -14.76 7.89
CA TYR A 107 12.21 -14.33 9.18
C TYR A 107 10.99 -13.41 9.04
N GLN A 108 11.03 -12.46 8.10
CA GLN A 108 9.89 -11.60 7.81
C GLN A 108 8.69 -12.44 7.36
N MET A 109 8.87 -13.34 6.40
CA MET A 109 7.81 -14.22 5.92
C MET A 109 7.23 -15.09 7.05
N ALA A 110 8.08 -15.73 7.86
CA ALA A 110 7.67 -16.54 8.99
C ALA A 110 6.89 -15.72 10.04
N PHE A 111 7.37 -14.54 10.37
CA PHE A 111 6.69 -13.66 11.34
C PHE A 111 5.32 -13.21 10.84
N MET A 112 5.26 -12.73 9.59
CA MET A 112 4.02 -12.25 8.97
C MET A 112 2.99 -13.37 8.84
N THR A 113 3.41 -14.56 8.42
CA THR A 113 2.54 -15.74 8.26
C THR A 113 2.03 -16.21 9.61
N VAL A 114 2.89 -16.47 10.61
CA VAL A 114 2.46 -16.94 11.94
C VAL A 114 1.45 -16.00 12.59
N VAL A 115 1.68 -14.68 12.54
CA VAL A 115 0.74 -13.71 13.12
C VAL A 115 -0.60 -13.69 12.37
N THR A 116 -0.55 -13.82 11.03
CA THR A 116 -1.76 -13.91 10.20
C THR A 116 -2.51 -15.22 10.44
N GLU A 117 -1.83 -16.35 10.57
CA GLU A 117 -2.45 -17.64 10.89
C GLU A 117 -3.13 -17.60 12.26
N GLN A 118 -2.45 -17.05 13.28
CA GLN A 118 -3.01 -16.93 14.63
C GLN A 118 -4.24 -16.02 14.68
N SER A 119 -4.27 -14.94 13.90
CA SER A 119 -5.40 -14.01 13.85
C SER A 119 -6.57 -14.49 12.98
N THR A 120 -6.29 -15.29 11.94
CA THR A 120 -7.30 -15.69 10.95
C THR A 120 -7.80 -17.12 11.12
N GLY A 121 -6.95 -18.02 11.64
CA GLY A 121 -7.13 -19.46 11.70
C GLY A 121 -6.82 -20.21 10.40
N VAL A 122 -6.29 -19.54 9.37
CA VAL A 122 -5.99 -20.13 8.04
C VAL A 122 -4.50 -20.42 7.95
N LEU A 123 -4.13 -21.65 7.60
CA LEU A 123 -2.73 -22.09 7.46
C LEU A 123 -2.10 -21.55 6.17
N ALA A 124 -0.82 -21.17 6.24
CA ALA A 124 -0.05 -20.56 5.17
C ALA A 124 0.60 -21.55 4.21
N ASN A 125 0.56 -22.86 4.48
CA ASN A 125 1.23 -23.90 3.67
C ASN A 125 0.91 -23.77 2.17
N HIS A 126 -0.38 -23.67 1.81
CA HIS A 126 -0.78 -23.52 0.41
C HIS A 126 -0.38 -22.17 -0.18
N ALA A 127 -0.27 -21.11 0.64
CA ALA A 127 0.23 -19.82 0.18
C ALA A 127 1.70 -19.90 -0.21
N PHE A 128 2.53 -20.61 0.56
CA PHE A 128 3.94 -20.87 0.22
C PHE A 128 4.06 -21.69 -1.07
N GLU A 129 3.34 -22.80 -1.20
CA GLU A 129 3.36 -23.64 -2.40
C GLU A 129 3.03 -22.84 -3.68
N ILE A 130 2.02 -21.97 -3.61
CA ILE A 130 1.64 -21.13 -4.76
C ILE A 130 2.69 -20.05 -5.01
N ALA A 131 3.17 -19.38 -3.95
CA ALA A 131 4.15 -18.32 -4.09
C ALA A 131 5.48 -18.81 -4.68
N GLU A 132 5.98 -19.98 -4.26
CA GLU A 132 7.21 -20.59 -4.81
C GLU A 132 7.17 -20.74 -6.33
N VAL A 133 6.02 -21.14 -6.88
CA VAL A 133 5.81 -21.26 -8.33
C VAL A 133 5.82 -19.89 -9.02
N LEU A 134 5.31 -18.87 -8.35
CA LEU A 134 5.09 -17.53 -8.93
C LEU A 134 6.29 -16.58 -8.81
N ILE A 135 7.21 -16.80 -7.85
CA ILE A 135 8.40 -15.95 -7.66
C ILE A 135 9.19 -15.83 -8.96
N GLY A 136 9.51 -16.96 -9.59
CA GLY A 136 10.25 -16.98 -10.86
C GLY A 136 9.50 -16.33 -12.03
N GLU A 137 8.16 -16.36 -12.01
CA GLU A 137 7.32 -15.76 -13.06
C GLU A 137 7.37 -14.21 -13.01
N PHE A 138 7.55 -13.64 -11.82
CA PHE A 138 7.40 -12.21 -11.57
C PHE A 138 8.70 -11.49 -11.20
N ALA A 139 9.83 -12.20 -11.10
CA ALA A 139 11.13 -11.63 -10.75
C ALA A 139 11.54 -10.43 -11.63
N ALA A 140 11.21 -10.47 -12.93
CA ALA A 140 11.56 -9.43 -13.90
C ALA A 140 10.56 -8.25 -13.95
N TYR A 141 9.53 -8.24 -13.11
CA TYR A 141 8.52 -7.17 -13.15
C TYR A 141 9.08 -5.84 -12.65
N SER A 142 8.44 -4.75 -13.07
CA SER A 142 8.84 -3.39 -12.69
C SER A 142 8.95 -3.28 -11.17
N PRO A 143 9.93 -2.53 -10.64
CA PRO A 143 10.01 -2.24 -9.20
C PRO A 143 8.74 -1.52 -8.69
N LEU A 144 8.02 -0.80 -9.56
CA LEU A 144 6.71 -0.25 -9.24
C LEU A 144 5.59 -1.30 -9.14
N VAL A 145 5.78 -2.51 -9.63
CA VAL A 145 4.82 -3.60 -9.40
C VAL A 145 5.22 -4.38 -8.15
N ARG A 146 6.52 -4.70 -8.00
CA ARG A 146 7.05 -5.51 -6.91
C ARG A 146 6.96 -4.82 -5.54
N ARG A 147 7.21 -3.51 -5.46
CA ARG A 147 7.09 -2.75 -4.20
C ARG A 147 5.63 -2.49 -3.83
N ASP A 148 5.28 -2.60 -2.55
CA ASP A 148 3.91 -2.49 -2.03
C ASP A 148 2.89 -3.37 -2.79
N LEU A 149 3.36 -4.49 -3.37
CA LEU A 149 2.57 -5.37 -4.22
C LEU A 149 1.22 -5.72 -3.57
N LEU A 150 1.22 -6.02 -2.27
CA LEU A 150 0.02 -6.37 -1.52
C LEU A 150 -1.02 -5.24 -1.54
N THR A 151 -0.59 -4.00 -1.29
CA THR A 151 -1.49 -2.84 -1.28
C THR A 151 -1.94 -2.50 -2.70
N ARG A 152 -1.05 -2.65 -3.70
CA ARG A 152 -1.34 -2.39 -5.12
C ARG A 152 -2.31 -3.41 -5.69
N CYS A 153 -2.19 -4.68 -5.31
CA CYS A 153 -3.18 -5.70 -5.61
C CYS A 153 -4.53 -5.33 -4.99
N PHE A 154 -4.58 -4.94 -3.70
CA PHE A 154 -5.84 -4.56 -3.04
C PHE A 154 -6.59 -3.44 -3.79
N VAL A 155 -5.91 -2.33 -4.14
CA VAL A 155 -6.57 -1.21 -4.85
C VAL A 155 -6.98 -1.58 -6.28
N SER A 156 -6.32 -2.56 -6.89
CA SER A 156 -6.61 -3.03 -8.24
C SER A 156 -7.72 -4.10 -8.26
N GLU A 157 -7.90 -4.86 -7.18
CA GLU A 157 -8.96 -5.87 -7.01
C GLU A 157 -10.33 -5.22 -6.75
N PHE A 158 -10.35 -4.10 -6.02
CA PHE A 158 -11.58 -3.45 -5.57
C PHE A 158 -11.83 -2.12 -6.27
N THR A 159 -13.00 -2.01 -6.91
CA THR A 159 -13.42 -0.77 -7.57
C THR A 159 -13.54 0.36 -6.54
N ASP A 160 -12.94 1.52 -6.84
CA ASP A 160 -12.91 2.69 -5.97
C ASP A 160 -12.44 2.39 -4.53
N ALA A 161 -11.47 1.48 -4.35
CA ALA A 161 -11.00 1.02 -3.04
C ALA A 161 -10.80 2.14 -2.01
N SER A 162 -10.13 3.23 -2.39
CA SER A 162 -9.90 4.40 -1.52
C SER A 162 -11.19 5.06 -1.03
N LEU A 163 -12.21 5.17 -1.89
CA LEU A 163 -13.52 5.70 -1.52
C LEU A 163 -14.26 4.72 -0.60
N GLY A 164 -14.18 3.41 -0.88
CA GLY A 164 -14.72 2.37 -0.01
C GLY A 164 -14.11 2.41 1.39
N VAL A 165 -12.78 2.58 1.51
CA VAL A 165 -12.10 2.76 2.80
C VAL A 165 -12.57 4.02 3.51
N TYR A 166 -12.72 5.13 2.78
CA TYR A 166 -13.23 6.38 3.35
C TYR A 166 -14.68 6.23 3.87
N CYS A 167 -15.56 5.59 3.11
CA CYS A 167 -16.91 5.24 3.54
C CYS A 167 -16.89 4.39 4.82
N TRP A 168 -16.08 3.33 4.83
CA TRP A 168 -15.99 2.41 5.96
C TRP A 168 -15.49 3.11 7.23
N LEU A 169 -14.49 4.00 7.12
CA LEU A 169 -13.99 4.77 8.26
C LEU A 169 -15.05 5.74 8.83
N ILE A 170 -15.94 6.27 8.00
CA ILE A 170 -17.08 7.10 8.45
C ILE A 170 -18.13 6.23 9.15
N VAL A 171 -18.54 5.12 8.53
CA VAL A 171 -19.55 4.20 9.08
C VAL A 171 -19.10 3.61 10.41
N SER A 172 -17.80 3.29 10.53
CA SER A 172 -17.20 2.75 11.76
C SER A 172 -16.97 3.82 12.84
N GLY A 173 -17.33 5.08 12.59
CA GLY A 173 -17.18 6.19 13.54
C GLY A 173 -15.74 6.65 13.77
N VAL A 174 -14.77 6.17 12.99
CA VAL A 174 -13.37 6.63 13.05
C VAL A 174 -13.24 8.04 12.47
N LEU A 175 -14.05 8.41 11.48
CA LEU A 175 -14.04 9.75 10.92
C LEU A 175 -15.36 10.48 11.21
N PRO A 176 -15.36 11.53 12.05
CA PRO A 176 -16.58 12.26 12.42
C PRO A 176 -16.95 13.30 11.35
N VAL A 177 -17.35 12.83 10.17
CA VAL A 177 -17.64 13.73 9.04
C VAL A 177 -19.07 14.26 9.13
N THR A 178 -19.23 15.42 9.80
CA THR A 178 -20.53 16.06 10.07
C THR A 178 -21.38 16.39 8.85
N LYS A 179 -20.78 16.59 7.66
CA LYS A 179 -21.52 16.86 6.40
C LYS A 179 -22.05 15.59 5.72
N HIS A 180 -21.54 14.43 6.10
CA HIS A 180 -21.81 13.14 5.48
C HIS A 180 -22.12 12.14 6.60
N SER A 181 -23.39 12.15 7.06
CA SER A 181 -23.83 11.24 8.10
C SER A 181 -23.69 9.78 7.65
N PRO A 182 -23.29 8.85 8.54
CA PRO A 182 -23.21 7.42 8.23
C PRO A 182 -24.47 6.89 7.54
N ASP A 183 -25.66 7.35 7.96
CA ASP A 183 -26.95 6.96 7.40
C ASP A 183 -27.15 7.28 5.91
N ARG A 184 -26.30 8.15 5.34
CA ARG A 184 -26.34 8.48 3.91
C ARG A 184 -25.48 7.55 3.08
N ILE A 185 -24.50 6.88 3.68
CA ILE A 185 -23.61 5.96 2.97
C ILE A 185 -24.42 4.70 2.68
N ARG A 186 -24.67 4.46 1.38
CA ARG A 186 -25.53 3.38 0.89
C ARG A 186 -24.79 2.10 0.55
N ASP A 187 -23.48 2.12 0.72
CA ASP A 187 -22.59 1.10 0.18
C ASP A 187 -22.60 -0.15 1.09
N GLU A 188 -23.03 -1.28 0.53
CA GLU A 188 -22.88 -2.57 1.19
C GLU A 188 -21.49 -3.12 0.88
N PHE A 189 -20.60 -3.08 1.86
CA PHE A 189 -19.25 -3.63 1.70
C PHE A 189 -19.30 -5.14 1.50
N SER A 190 -18.71 -5.61 0.38
CA SER A 190 -18.61 -7.05 0.12
C SER A 190 -17.79 -7.75 1.19
N ALA A 191 -18.10 -9.02 1.46
CA ALA A 191 -17.36 -9.82 2.45
C ALA A 191 -15.86 -9.93 2.11
N SER A 192 -15.53 -10.01 0.82
CA SER A 192 -14.14 -10.04 0.35
C SER A 192 -13.43 -8.70 0.59
N PHE A 193 -14.07 -7.58 0.27
CA PHE A 193 -13.52 -6.25 0.57
C PHE A 193 -13.23 -6.10 2.08
N MET A 194 -14.19 -6.44 2.94
CA MET A 194 -14.03 -6.34 4.39
C MET A 194 -12.93 -7.26 4.93
N THR A 195 -12.85 -8.49 4.43
CA THR A 195 -11.78 -9.42 4.82
C THR A 195 -10.42 -8.88 4.43
N ARG A 196 -10.27 -8.44 3.19
CA ARG A 196 -9.01 -7.90 2.65
C ARG A 196 -8.61 -6.58 3.30
N LEU A 197 -9.59 -5.75 3.66
CA LEU A 197 -9.39 -4.51 4.40
C LEU A 197 -8.84 -4.75 5.81
N ALA A 198 -9.42 -5.70 6.56
CA ALA A 198 -8.91 -6.09 7.88
C ALA A 198 -7.46 -6.54 7.78
N LEU A 199 -7.18 -7.46 6.85
CA LEU A 199 -5.84 -8.01 6.64
C LEU A 199 -4.84 -6.93 6.23
N LEU A 200 -5.24 -5.97 5.40
CA LEU A 200 -4.38 -4.84 5.01
C LEU A 200 -4.06 -3.93 6.22
N ALA A 201 -5.03 -3.69 7.09
CA ALA A 201 -4.80 -2.92 8.32
C ALA A 201 -3.87 -3.68 9.28
N ASP A 202 -4.10 -4.99 9.46
CA ASP A 202 -3.26 -5.87 10.27
C ASP A 202 -1.83 -5.91 9.73
N TYR A 203 -1.65 -6.13 8.43
CA TYR A 203 -0.35 -6.13 7.73
C TYR A 203 0.49 -4.91 8.12
N GLN A 204 -0.11 -3.72 8.11
CA GLN A 204 0.59 -2.48 8.44
C GLN A 204 1.06 -2.40 9.90
N MET A 205 0.35 -3.04 10.82
CA MET A 205 0.73 -3.12 12.24
C MET A 205 1.71 -4.26 12.52
N ILE A 206 1.61 -5.37 11.79
CA ILE A 206 2.55 -6.48 11.87
C ILE A 206 3.93 -6.04 11.33
N VAL A 207 3.98 -5.39 10.16
CA VAL A 207 5.24 -4.83 9.62
C VAL A 207 5.85 -3.80 10.58
N HIS A 208 5.03 -2.94 11.18
CA HIS A 208 5.53 -1.99 12.17
C HIS A 208 6.08 -2.69 13.43
N ALA A 209 5.39 -3.72 13.93
CA ALA A 209 5.86 -4.51 15.05
C ALA A 209 7.18 -5.23 14.70
N PHE A 210 7.29 -5.78 13.48
CA PHE A 210 8.52 -6.37 12.95
C PHE A 210 9.66 -5.36 12.96
N ASN A 211 9.45 -4.17 12.40
CA ASN A 211 10.43 -3.08 12.40
C ASN A 211 10.86 -2.69 13.81
N MET A 212 9.95 -2.71 14.79
CA MET A 212 10.27 -2.35 16.17
C MET A 212 11.02 -3.42 16.95
N MET A 213 10.87 -4.69 16.56
CA MET A 213 11.69 -5.77 17.11
C MET A 213 13.11 -5.73 16.56
N ILE A 214 13.28 -5.25 15.33
CA ILE A 214 14.59 -5.20 14.66
C ILE A 214 15.32 -3.89 14.97
N GLY A 215 14.62 -2.75 14.93
CA GLY A 215 15.21 -1.40 14.95
C GLY A 215 15.52 -0.82 16.33
N LYS A 216 15.87 -1.62 17.34
CA LYS A 216 16.33 -1.07 18.63
C LYS A 216 17.81 -0.67 18.67
N ASP A 217 18.61 -1.08 17.69
CA ASP A 217 19.96 -0.58 17.48
C ASP A 217 20.30 -0.62 15.98
N ASP A 218 20.81 0.47 15.40
CA ASP A 218 21.24 0.54 13.99
C ASP A 218 22.28 -0.54 13.59
N GLY A 219 22.86 -1.26 14.56
CA GLY A 219 23.76 -2.40 14.34
C GLY A 219 23.09 -3.77 14.17
N SER A 220 21.80 -3.93 14.50
CA SER A 220 21.10 -5.22 14.43
C SER A 220 20.77 -5.65 12.99
N ALA A 221 20.66 -4.70 12.06
CA ALA A 221 20.40 -4.97 10.64
C ALA A 221 21.55 -5.74 9.95
N VAL A 222 22.74 -5.76 10.54
CA VAL A 222 23.97 -6.13 9.83
C VAL A 222 24.50 -7.56 10.11
N TYR A 223 24.09 -8.25 11.19
CA TYR A 223 24.98 -9.30 11.73
C TYR A 223 24.44 -10.70 12.00
N LEU A 224 23.25 -11.11 11.53
CA LEU A 224 22.70 -12.46 11.80
C LEU A 224 23.40 -13.64 11.07
N ARG A 225 24.68 -13.50 10.74
CA ARG A 225 25.56 -14.62 10.44
C ARG A 225 26.90 -14.43 11.12
N MET A 226 27.27 -15.33 12.01
CA MET A 226 28.61 -15.91 12.07
C MET A 226 28.52 -17.19 12.92
N ARG A 227 28.01 -18.28 12.33
CA ARG A 227 28.14 -19.59 12.99
C ARG A 227 29.48 -20.24 12.72
N ASP A 228 30.21 -19.83 11.68
CA ASP A 228 31.54 -20.35 11.44
C ASP A 228 32.49 -19.23 10.98
N HIS A 229 33.55 -19.05 11.77
CA HIS A 229 34.84 -18.42 11.46
C HIS A 229 35.07 -16.91 11.77
N HIS A 230 35.79 -16.73 12.90
CA HIS A 230 36.70 -15.66 13.32
C HIS A 230 36.15 -14.42 14.08
N ASN A 231 36.63 -14.32 15.33
CA ASN A 231 36.62 -13.21 16.31
C ASN A 231 35.63 -12.06 16.06
N LEU A 232 34.38 -12.29 16.47
CA LEU A 232 33.40 -11.24 16.74
C LEU A 232 33.87 -10.37 17.91
N SER A 233 33.61 -9.06 17.85
CA SER A 233 33.78 -8.19 19.02
C SER A 233 32.75 -8.54 20.10
N GLU A 234 33.08 -8.36 21.37
CA GLU A 234 32.20 -8.68 22.51
C GLU A 234 30.84 -7.98 22.40
N ASP A 235 30.86 -6.72 21.94
CA ASP A 235 29.67 -5.89 21.68
C ASP A 235 28.78 -6.46 20.55
N THR A 236 29.37 -7.17 19.59
CA THR A 236 28.64 -7.88 18.53
C THR A 236 28.02 -9.18 19.05
N VAL A 237 28.70 -9.90 19.96
CA VAL A 237 28.19 -11.14 20.57
C VAL A 237 26.95 -10.87 21.43
N ASP A 238 26.98 -9.82 22.26
CA ASP A 238 25.86 -9.44 23.13
C ASP A 238 24.61 -9.07 22.30
N ARG A 239 24.78 -8.33 21.22
CA ARG A 239 23.69 -7.96 20.30
C ARG A 239 23.08 -9.17 19.59
N LEU A 240 23.89 -10.16 19.22
CA LEU A 240 23.41 -11.39 18.58
C LEU A 240 22.60 -12.26 19.53
N LEU A 241 23.03 -12.36 20.79
CA LEU A 241 22.28 -13.06 21.83
C LEU A 241 20.94 -12.36 22.10
N GLU A 242 20.88 -11.03 22.00
CA GLU A 242 19.65 -10.26 22.14
C GLU A 242 18.65 -10.48 20.98
N ILE A 243 19.12 -10.52 19.73
CA ILE A 243 18.24 -10.84 18.59
C ILE A 243 17.75 -12.29 18.65
N GLN A 244 18.64 -13.25 18.97
CA GLN A 244 18.24 -14.65 19.16
C GLN A 244 17.27 -14.80 20.34
N ARG A 245 17.43 -14.02 21.41
CA ARG A 245 16.48 -13.93 22.50
C ARG A 245 15.14 -13.40 21.99
N HIS A 246 15.09 -12.33 21.19
CA HIS A 246 13.85 -11.84 20.60
C HIS A 246 13.18 -12.82 19.63
N PHE A 247 13.96 -13.56 18.85
CA PHE A 247 13.47 -14.65 18.00
C PHE A 247 12.85 -15.77 18.84
N ASN A 248 13.56 -16.22 19.88
CA ASN A 248 13.04 -17.22 20.81
C ASN A 248 11.83 -16.68 21.60
N GLU A 249 11.79 -15.41 21.97
CA GLU A 249 10.65 -14.77 22.62
C GLU A 249 9.44 -14.67 21.68
N ALA A 250 9.65 -14.38 20.40
CA ALA A 250 8.60 -14.31 19.38
C ALA A 250 8.04 -15.72 19.06
N LEU A 251 8.90 -16.72 18.90
CA LEU A 251 8.49 -18.13 18.73
C LEU A 251 7.80 -18.69 19.97
N ASN A 252 8.25 -18.30 21.17
CA ASN A 252 7.65 -18.73 22.44
C ASN A 252 6.54 -17.78 22.91
N LYS A 253 6.15 -16.79 22.09
CA LYS A 253 5.12 -15.83 22.47
C LYS A 253 3.78 -16.55 22.51
N LYS A 254 3.32 -16.83 23.73
CA LYS A 254 2.02 -17.48 23.98
C LYS A 254 0.81 -16.65 23.54
N SER A 255 1.02 -15.40 23.12
CA SER A 255 -0.03 -14.44 22.78
C SER A 255 0.47 -13.34 21.85
N LEU A 256 -0.39 -12.90 20.93
CA LEU A 256 -0.22 -11.68 20.11
C LEU A 256 -0.27 -10.37 20.93
N ALA A 257 -0.34 -10.46 22.27
CA ALA A 257 -0.32 -9.33 23.18
C ALA A 257 0.73 -8.29 22.75
N GLY A 258 0.24 -7.09 22.43
CA GLY A 258 1.05 -5.95 22.03
C GLY A 258 1.16 -5.69 20.54
N ILE A 259 0.48 -6.41 19.64
CA ILE A 259 0.25 -5.97 18.25
C ILE A 259 -1.24 -5.69 18.11
N PRO A 260 -1.67 -4.44 17.81
CA PRO A 260 -3.07 -4.18 17.58
C PRO A 260 -3.45 -4.83 16.25
N LEU A 261 -4.43 -5.74 16.32
CA LEU A 261 -4.99 -6.46 15.19
C LEU A 261 -6.51 -6.27 15.23
N ILE A 262 -7.14 -6.29 14.07
CA ILE A 262 -8.57 -6.11 13.91
C ILE A 262 -9.19 -7.32 13.19
N CYS A 263 -9.99 -8.10 13.91
CA CYS A 263 -10.65 -9.23 13.29
C CYS A 263 -11.71 -8.73 12.31
N TRP A 264 -11.92 -9.46 11.20
CA TRP A 264 -12.99 -9.16 10.24
C TRP A 264 -14.38 -9.06 10.90
N ARG A 265 -14.61 -9.81 11.99
CA ARG A 265 -15.87 -9.78 12.77
C ARG A 265 -16.03 -8.46 13.50
N ASP A 266 -14.93 -7.90 13.97
CA ASP A 266 -14.89 -6.67 14.76
C ASP A 266 -15.08 -5.44 13.87
N LEU A 267 -14.87 -5.56 12.54
CA LEU A 267 -15.12 -4.46 11.60
C LEU A 267 -16.58 -3.97 11.57
N LYS A 268 -17.53 -4.78 12.08
CA LYS A 268 -18.94 -4.40 12.21
C LYS A 268 -19.22 -3.62 13.50
N ASN A 269 -18.28 -3.58 14.44
CA ASN A 269 -18.44 -2.92 15.73
C ASN A 269 -17.63 -1.61 15.76
N PRO A 270 -18.29 -0.45 15.66
CA PRO A 270 -17.62 0.85 15.66
C PRO A 270 -16.67 1.08 16.85
N LEU A 271 -16.98 0.53 18.03
CA LEU A 271 -16.13 0.71 19.22
C LEU A 271 -14.80 -0.01 19.06
N GLN A 272 -14.82 -1.27 18.60
CA GLN A 272 -13.60 -2.06 18.39
C GLN A 272 -12.73 -1.44 17.28
N VAL A 273 -13.35 -0.95 16.20
CA VAL A 273 -12.61 -0.26 15.12
C VAL A 273 -11.95 1.03 15.63
N GLN A 274 -12.66 1.82 16.43
CA GLN A 274 -12.10 3.04 17.02
C GLN A 274 -10.97 2.74 18.01
N GLU A 275 -11.10 1.70 18.84
CA GLU A 275 -10.03 1.24 19.73
C GLU A 275 -8.79 0.81 18.95
N PHE A 276 -8.97 0.05 17.86
CA PHE A 276 -7.86 -0.32 16.97
C PHE A 276 -7.10 0.90 16.43
N PHE A 277 -7.80 1.91 15.91
CA PHE A 277 -7.14 3.12 15.41
C PHE A 277 -6.57 4.00 16.53
N CYS A 278 -7.13 3.97 17.73
CA CYS A 278 -6.51 4.56 18.92
C CYS A 278 -5.15 3.90 19.18
N GLU A 279 -5.09 2.57 19.22
CA GLU A 279 -3.85 1.83 19.45
C GLU A 279 -2.83 2.03 18.31
N TRP A 280 -3.29 2.02 17.06
CA TRP A 280 -2.45 2.36 15.90
C TRP A 280 -1.77 3.72 16.12
N SER A 281 -2.54 4.74 16.49
CA SER A 281 -2.06 6.11 16.64
C SER A 281 -1.01 6.30 17.75
N LEU A 282 -0.93 5.36 18.69
CA LEU A 282 0.10 5.37 19.74
C LEU A 282 1.44 4.83 19.25
N ARG A 283 1.44 4.07 18.15
CA ARG A 283 2.58 3.26 17.69
C ARG A 283 3.14 3.77 16.37
N LYS A 284 2.27 4.09 15.42
CA LYS A 284 2.63 4.42 14.04
C LYS A 284 2.03 5.74 13.62
N VAL A 285 2.85 6.54 12.95
CA VAL A 285 2.46 7.78 12.26
C VAL A 285 2.95 7.69 10.83
N ARG A 286 2.11 8.09 9.87
CA ARG A 286 2.49 8.17 8.46
C ARG A 286 2.75 9.63 8.05
N PHE A 287 3.82 9.86 7.31
CA PHE A 287 3.96 11.10 6.54
C PHE A 287 3.03 11.05 5.33
N ARG A 288 1.88 11.72 5.44
CA ARG A 288 0.81 11.65 4.44
C ARG A 288 1.13 12.42 3.18
N MET A 289 0.78 11.85 2.03
CA MET A 289 0.77 12.52 0.74
C MET A 289 -0.21 13.69 0.75
N HIS A 290 -1.41 13.49 1.33
CA HIS A 290 -2.39 14.54 1.54
C HIS A 290 -2.44 14.99 3.00
N THR A 291 -1.88 16.18 3.27
CA THR A 291 -1.81 16.77 4.62
C THR A 291 -3.05 17.61 4.98
N GLY A 292 -4.05 17.65 4.10
CA GLY A 292 -5.26 18.46 4.29
C GLY A 292 -6.10 18.04 5.51
N SER A 293 -7.01 18.95 5.89
CA SER A 293 -7.97 18.73 6.98
C SER A 293 -8.93 17.56 6.68
N LEU A 294 -9.61 17.05 7.72
CA LEU A 294 -10.66 16.03 7.56
C LEU A 294 -11.68 16.40 6.47
N GLY A 295 -12.08 17.67 6.39
CA GLY A 295 -13.08 18.14 5.43
C GLY A 295 -12.63 18.17 3.96
N SER A 296 -11.33 18.06 3.67
CA SER A 296 -10.81 18.05 2.29
C SER A 296 -10.61 16.65 1.71
N TRP A 297 -10.87 15.59 2.48
CA TRP A 297 -10.66 14.21 2.01
C TRP A 297 -11.64 13.82 0.90
N LEU A 298 -12.92 14.14 1.02
CA LEU A 298 -13.87 13.87 -0.06
C LEU A 298 -13.47 14.57 -1.36
N SER A 299 -13.00 15.81 -1.28
CA SER A 299 -12.66 16.59 -2.47
C SER A 299 -11.36 16.11 -3.15
N ILE A 300 -10.37 15.64 -2.39
CA ILE A 300 -9.14 15.06 -2.98
C ILE A 300 -9.39 13.66 -3.56
N LEU A 301 -10.21 12.82 -2.91
CA LEU A 301 -10.62 11.52 -3.46
C LEU A 301 -11.39 11.72 -4.77
N GLY A 302 -12.37 12.63 -4.77
CA GLY A 302 -13.10 13.01 -5.98
C GLY A 302 -12.20 13.59 -7.06
N ALA A 303 -11.17 14.37 -6.71
CA ALA A 303 -10.17 14.85 -7.66
C ALA A 303 -9.39 13.69 -8.31
N GLY A 304 -9.02 12.67 -7.53
CA GLY A 304 -8.43 11.41 -8.02
C GLY A 304 -9.33 10.72 -9.04
N MET A 305 -10.62 10.60 -8.72
CA MET A 305 -11.63 10.01 -9.63
C MET A 305 -11.80 10.81 -10.92
N VAL A 306 -11.84 12.16 -10.84
CA VAL A 306 -11.87 13.04 -12.03
C VAL A 306 -10.66 12.81 -12.90
N HIS A 307 -9.47 12.69 -12.31
CA HIS A 307 -8.26 12.45 -13.08
C HIS A 307 -8.27 11.09 -13.77
N ARG A 308 -8.69 10.04 -13.06
CA ARG A 308 -8.81 8.69 -13.63
C ARG A 308 -9.78 8.64 -14.79
N GLN A 309 -10.96 9.24 -14.65
CA GLN A 309 -11.93 9.33 -15.73
C GLN A 309 -11.34 10.06 -16.93
N LEU A 310 -10.70 11.21 -16.71
CA LEU A 310 -10.04 11.97 -17.78
C LEU A 310 -9.00 11.14 -18.54
N MET A 311 -8.17 10.36 -17.84
CA MET A 311 -7.19 9.47 -18.49
C MET A 311 -7.88 8.35 -19.29
N GLY A 312 -9.00 7.82 -18.77
CA GLY A 312 -9.84 6.86 -19.49
C GLY A 312 -10.41 7.42 -20.79
N GLU A 313 -10.93 8.66 -20.76
CA GLU A 313 -11.43 9.36 -21.96
C GLU A 313 -10.33 9.57 -22.99
N TYR A 314 -9.12 9.96 -22.56
CA TYR A 314 -7.99 10.10 -23.47
C TYR A 314 -7.56 8.76 -24.08
N ALA A 315 -7.51 7.69 -23.29
CA ALA A 315 -7.19 6.36 -23.80
C ALA A 315 -8.25 5.86 -24.80
N HIS A 316 -9.53 6.13 -24.54
CA HIS A 316 -10.62 5.80 -25.46
C HIS A 316 -10.54 6.60 -26.77
N ALA A 317 -10.38 7.92 -26.68
CA ALA A 317 -10.23 8.79 -27.84
C ALA A 317 -9.01 8.40 -28.70
N ALA A 318 -7.88 8.06 -28.07
CA ALA A 318 -6.68 7.59 -28.75
C ALA A 318 -6.94 6.30 -29.56
N ARG A 319 -7.64 5.31 -28.98
CA ARG A 319 -7.98 4.06 -29.67
C ARG A 319 -8.88 4.27 -30.88
N ILE A 320 -9.79 5.26 -30.82
CA ILE A 320 -10.68 5.59 -31.94
C ILE A 320 -9.90 6.29 -33.06
N GLN A 321 -9.06 7.27 -32.70
CA GLN A 321 -8.37 8.11 -33.67
C GLN A 321 -7.15 7.41 -34.29
N TYR A 322 -6.49 6.52 -33.53
CA TYR A 322 -5.25 5.85 -33.91
C TYR A 322 -5.34 4.33 -33.67
N PRO A 323 -6.24 3.60 -34.36
CA PRO A 323 -6.52 2.19 -34.06
C PRO A 323 -5.34 1.24 -34.34
N ASN A 324 -4.42 1.64 -35.23
CA ASN A 324 -3.32 0.80 -35.70
C ASN A 324 -1.92 1.40 -35.45
N GLU A 325 -1.83 2.55 -34.76
CA GLU A 325 -0.53 3.17 -34.49
C GLU A 325 -0.03 2.75 -33.11
N LEU A 326 1.14 2.11 -33.09
CA LEU A 326 1.93 1.87 -31.89
C LEU A 326 2.86 3.06 -31.69
N GLY A 327 2.60 3.92 -30.71
CA GLY A 327 3.47 5.06 -30.43
C GLY A 327 2.87 6.12 -29.50
N THR A 328 3.62 7.21 -29.34
CA THR A 328 3.24 8.35 -28.51
C THR A 328 2.12 9.15 -29.17
N VAL A 329 0.95 9.20 -28.53
CA VAL A 329 -0.20 9.98 -29.03
C VAL A 329 -0.12 11.42 -28.53
N ASN A 330 -0.30 12.38 -29.42
CA ASN A 330 -0.42 13.77 -29.02
C ASN A 330 -1.80 14.03 -28.38
N ILE A 331 -1.81 14.16 -27.05
CA ILE A 331 -3.02 14.37 -26.25
C ILE A 331 -3.79 15.62 -26.68
N SER A 332 -3.13 16.67 -27.20
CA SER A 332 -3.82 17.90 -27.64
C SER A 332 -4.63 17.72 -28.93
N ALA A 333 -4.36 16.65 -29.69
CA ALA A 333 -5.13 16.31 -30.88
C ALA A 333 -6.38 15.48 -30.56
N LEU A 334 -6.49 14.94 -29.34
CA LEU A 334 -7.61 14.11 -28.90
C LEU A 334 -8.76 14.97 -28.39
N LYS A 335 -9.97 14.67 -28.85
CA LYS A 335 -11.19 15.26 -28.33
C LYS A 335 -11.72 14.41 -27.18
N VAL A 336 -11.75 15.01 -25.99
CA VAL A 336 -12.34 14.41 -24.78
C VAL A 336 -13.37 15.36 -24.17
N PRO A 337 -14.33 14.84 -23.38
CA PRO A 337 -15.27 15.68 -22.64
C PRO A 337 -14.55 16.73 -21.79
N ALA A 338 -15.15 17.92 -21.68
CA ALA A 338 -14.63 18.95 -20.79
C ALA A 338 -14.63 18.46 -19.34
N VAL A 339 -13.61 18.85 -18.58
CA VAL A 339 -13.55 18.51 -17.14
C VAL A 339 -14.69 19.19 -16.39
N PHE A 340 -14.94 20.46 -16.68
CA PHE A 340 -15.94 21.30 -16.03
C PHE A 340 -16.36 22.45 -16.95
N ASN A 341 -17.60 22.89 -16.83
CA ASN A 341 -18.12 24.08 -17.50
C ASN A 341 -19.05 24.84 -16.55
N ALA A 342 -18.73 26.12 -16.33
CA ALA A 342 -19.45 26.97 -15.38
C ALA A 342 -20.87 27.35 -15.84
N CYS A 343 -21.12 27.37 -17.15
CA CYS A 343 -22.40 27.75 -17.73
C CYS A 343 -23.34 26.55 -17.88
N ASP A 344 -22.82 25.42 -18.34
CA ASP A 344 -23.55 24.16 -18.46
C ASP A 344 -22.61 22.98 -18.20
N ASN A 345 -22.72 22.37 -17.01
CA ASN A 345 -21.85 21.28 -16.60
C ASN A 345 -22.32 19.91 -17.09
N ARG A 346 -23.36 19.84 -17.92
CA ARG A 346 -23.85 18.59 -18.52
C ARG A 346 -22.78 17.93 -19.39
N HIS A 347 -22.71 16.61 -19.32
CA HIS A 347 -21.77 15.75 -20.04
C HIS A 347 -20.29 16.03 -19.74
N THR A 348 -20.01 16.64 -18.59
CA THR A 348 -18.62 16.87 -18.13
C THR A 348 -18.15 15.75 -17.22
N ILE A 349 -16.83 15.61 -17.08
CA ILE A 349 -16.23 14.62 -16.19
C ILE A 349 -16.60 14.87 -14.73
N THR A 350 -16.67 16.13 -14.31
CA THR A 350 -17.06 16.46 -12.94
C THR A 350 -18.52 16.17 -12.63
N GLU A 351 -19.43 16.26 -13.61
CA GLU A 351 -20.82 15.79 -13.45
C GLU A 351 -20.86 14.28 -13.26
N PHE A 352 -20.15 13.52 -14.10
CA PHE A 352 -20.07 12.06 -13.98
C PHE A 352 -19.55 11.64 -12.60
N VAL A 353 -18.44 12.21 -12.15
CA VAL A 353 -17.86 11.89 -10.83
C VAL A 353 -18.76 12.35 -9.69
N GLN A 354 -19.44 13.50 -9.83
CA GLN A 354 -20.43 13.94 -8.85
C GLN A 354 -21.59 12.96 -8.72
N GLY A 355 -22.09 12.44 -9.84
CA GLY A 355 -23.11 11.37 -9.87
C GLY A 355 -22.62 10.13 -9.14
N LYS A 356 -21.42 9.65 -9.50
CA LYS A 356 -20.80 8.49 -8.86
C LYS A 356 -20.64 8.66 -7.35
N LEU A 357 -20.13 9.80 -6.88
CA LEU A 357 -20.03 10.11 -5.44
C LEU A 357 -21.41 10.18 -4.76
N SER A 358 -22.45 10.59 -5.49
CA SER A 358 -23.83 10.63 -4.98
C SER A 358 -24.40 9.24 -4.77
N ASP A 359 -24.00 8.25 -5.56
CA ASP A 359 -24.38 6.84 -5.36
C ASP A 359 -23.86 6.30 -4.03
N TYR A 360 -22.65 6.71 -3.62
CA TYR A 360 -22.08 6.45 -2.29
C TYR A 360 -22.67 7.34 -1.18
N GLY A 361 -23.63 8.22 -1.49
CA GLY A 361 -24.29 9.09 -0.51
C GLY A 361 -23.61 10.43 -0.24
N PHE A 362 -22.55 10.75 -0.97
CA PHE A 362 -21.84 12.01 -0.81
C PHE A 362 -22.46 13.13 -1.65
N ARG A 363 -22.31 14.36 -1.16
CA ARG A 363 -22.73 15.57 -1.89
C ARG A 363 -21.55 16.52 -1.98
N ILE A 364 -21.13 16.80 -3.19
CA ILE A 364 -20.05 17.74 -3.50
C ILE A 364 -20.40 18.50 -4.77
N ASN A 365 -20.01 19.76 -4.86
CA ASN A 365 -20.24 20.57 -6.05
C ASN A 365 -19.21 20.25 -7.13
N ALA A 366 -19.63 20.22 -8.39
CA ALA A 366 -18.73 20.01 -9.54
C ALA A 366 -17.57 21.03 -9.59
N ASP A 367 -17.81 22.31 -9.27
CA ASP A 367 -16.77 23.34 -9.18
C ASP A 367 -15.74 23.00 -8.07
N THR A 368 -16.18 22.44 -6.93
CA THR A 368 -15.25 22.00 -5.87
C THR A 368 -14.38 20.84 -6.33
N LEU A 369 -14.95 19.88 -7.07
CA LEU A 369 -14.19 18.78 -7.69
C LEU A 369 -13.19 19.32 -8.71
N TYR A 370 -13.61 20.23 -9.58
CA TYR A 370 -12.74 20.86 -10.58
C TYR A 370 -11.56 21.59 -9.95
N ARG A 371 -11.81 22.45 -8.95
CA ARG A 371 -10.75 23.17 -8.25
C ARG A 371 -9.79 22.23 -7.55
N SER A 372 -10.31 21.19 -6.89
CA SER A 372 -9.49 20.19 -6.20
C SER A 372 -8.62 19.40 -7.19
N HIS A 373 -9.19 19.00 -8.34
CA HIS A 373 -8.45 18.37 -9.43
C HIS A 373 -7.36 19.27 -10.00
N SER A 374 -7.66 20.55 -10.22
CA SER A 374 -6.69 21.54 -10.69
C SER A 374 -5.51 21.69 -9.72
N THR A 375 -5.78 21.75 -8.41
CA THR A 375 -4.75 21.80 -7.36
C THR A 375 -3.94 20.52 -7.30
N MET A 376 -4.60 19.36 -7.29
CA MET A 376 -3.96 18.04 -7.27
C MET A 376 -3.03 17.85 -8.47
N ARG A 377 -3.44 18.31 -9.67
CA ARG A 377 -2.62 18.25 -10.88
C ARG A 377 -1.36 19.12 -10.80
N LYS A 378 -1.44 20.27 -10.12
CA LYS A 378 -0.29 21.19 -9.98
C LYS A 378 0.74 20.73 -8.96
N ALA A 379 0.33 19.98 -7.94
CA ALA A 379 1.20 19.55 -6.85
C ALA A 379 1.30 18.02 -6.77
N THR A 380 0.27 17.36 -6.22
CA THR A 380 0.26 15.93 -5.91
C THR A 380 0.66 15.04 -7.09
N LEU A 381 0.09 15.26 -8.28
CA LEU A 381 0.39 14.43 -9.45
C LEU A 381 1.80 14.63 -9.99
N ARG A 382 2.40 15.81 -9.78
CA ARG A 382 3.81 16.05 -10.15
C ARG A 382 4.75 15.30 -9.22
N LEU A 383 4.47 15.33 -7.91
CA LEU A 383 5.22 14.56 -6.92
C LEU A 383 5.06 13.06 -7.15
N LEU A 384 3.85 12.60 -7.46
CA LEU A 384 3.60 11.21 -7.85
C LEU A 384 4.40 10.81 -9.09
N ALA A 385 4.40 11.64 -10.14
CA ALA A 385 5.20 11.38 -11.34
C ALA A 385 6.71 11.32 -11.02
N SER A 386 7.19 12.18 -10.13
CA SER A 386 8.58 12.14 -9.64
C SER A 386 8.87 10.86 -8.86
N TYR A 387 7.97 10.43 -7.97
CA TYR A 387 8.08 9.17 -7.23
C TYR A 387 8.18 7.98 -8.18
N CYS A 388 7.24 7.87 -9.14
CA CYS A 388 7.22 6.78 -10.09
C CYS A 388 8.48 6.79 -10.98
N LYS A 389 8.93 7.96 -11.42
CA LYS A 389 10.17 8.10 -12.19
C LYS A 389 11.39 7.65 -11.37
N MET A 390 11.56 8.17 -10.15
CA MET A 390 12.68 7.78 -9.27
C MET A 390 12.69 6.27 -9.01
N THR A 391 11.52 5.66 -8.78
CA THR A 391 11.41 4.21 -8.54
C THR A 391 11.83 3.40 -9.77
N ARG A 392 11.45 3.84 -10.98
CA ARG A 392 11.88 3.19 -12.24
C ARG A 392 13.36 3.38 -12.49
N ASP A 393 13.87 4.60 -12.30
CA ASP A 393 15.27 4.95 -12.53
C ASP A 393 16.21 4.21 -11.57
N LEU A 394 15.78 3.99 -10.31
CA LEU A 394 16.51 3.16 -9.35
C LEU A 394 16.51 1.67 -9.72
N GLY A 395 15.49 1.19 -10.44
CA GLY A 395 15.41 -0.21 -10.89
C GLY A 395 15.21 -1.25 -9.79
N VAL A 396 15.10 -0.83 -8.52
CA VAL A 396 15.04 -1.72 -7.35
C VAL A 396 13.73 -1.57 -6.57
N ALA A 397 13.22 -2.68 -6.06
CA ALA A 397 12.12 -2.75 -5.12
C ALA A 397 12.67 -3.09 -3.74
N VAL A 398 12.51 -2.17 -2.78
CA VAL A 398 12.92 -2.44 -1.39
C VAL A 398 11.80 -3.19 -0.67
N SER A 399 12.13 -4.11 0.25
CA SER A 399 11.15 -4.79 1.10
C SER A 399 10.42 -3.79 2.02
N ALA A 400 9.20 -4.13 2.43
CA ALA A 400 8.31 -3.31 3.27
C ALA A 400 8.90 -2.79 4.60
N PRO A 401 9.80 -3.51 5.30
CA PRO A 401 10.42 -3.03 6.55
C PRO A 401 11.26 -1.78 6.34
N TYR A 402 11.86 -1.63 5.16
CA TYR A 402 12.75 -0.54 4.84
C TYR A 402 11.97 0.71 4.40
N GLU A 403 12.54 1.86 4.73
CA GLU A 403 11.97 3.16 4.38
C GLU A 403 11.89 3.35 2.86
N ASP A 404 10.77 3.89 2.39
CA ASP A 404 10.60 4.28 0.99
C ASP A 404 11.36 5.58 0.69
N VAL A 405 12.64 5.48 0.36
CA VAL A 405 13.47 6.65 0.06
C VAL A 405 12.90 7.48 -1.09
N CYS A 406 12.29 6.86 -2.11
CA CYS A 406 11.65 7.59 -3.20
C CYS A 406 10.45 8.40 -2.72
N TYR A 407 9.61 7.81 -1.87
CA TYR A 407 8.44 8.49 -1.30
C TYR A 407 8.86 9.63 -0.38
N VAL A 408 9.84 9.40 0.50
CA VAL A 408 10.42 10.41 1.39
C VAL A 408 10.95 11.58 0.58
N ASN A 409 11.77 11.31 -0.44
CA ASN A 409 12.35 12.35 -1.28
C ASN A 409 11.29 13.12 -2.07
N ALA A 410 10.24 12.46 -2.56
CA ALA A 410 9.17 13.10 -3.32
C ALA A 410 8.24 13.95 -2.43
N PHE A 411 7.79 13.42 -1.29
CA PHE A 411 6.69 14.02 -0.54
C PHE A 411 7.13 14.73 0.74
N ILE A 412 8.20 14.28 1.42
CA ILE A 412 8.65 14.86 2.71
C ILE A 412 9.55 16.08 2.49
N HIS A 413 10.25 16.17 1.36
CA HIS A 413 11.08 17.34 1.00
C HIS A 413 10.39 18.32 0.04
N SER A 414 9.09 18.15 -0.23
CA SER A 414 8.34 18.99 -1.17
C SER A 414 8.29 20.48 -0.77
N ASP A 415 8.33 20.79 0.54
CA ASP A 415 8.43 22.16 1.07
C ASP A 415 9.79 22.84 0.79
N LYS A 416 10.83 22.09 0.37
CA LYS A 416 12.14 22.65 -0.01
C LYS A 416 12.29 22.85 -1.52
N LEU A 417 11.29 22.45 -2.31
CA LEU A 417 11.28 22.55 -3.78
C LEU A 417 10.34 23.67 -4.30
N SER A 418 9.72 24.44 -3.41
CA SER A 418 8.86 25.60 -3.72
C SER A 418 9.60 26.92 -3.70
#